data_AF-A0A1F2RN37-F1
#
_entry.id   AF-A0A1F2RN37-F1
#
_cell.length_a   1.000
_cell.length_b   1.000
_cell.length_c   1.000
_cell.angle_alpha   90.00
_cell.angle_beta   90.00
_cell.angle_gamma   90.00
#
_symmetry.space_group_name_H-M   'P 1'
#
loop_
_entity.id
_entity.type
_entity.pdbx_description
1 polymer ?
#
loop_
_entity_poly.entity_id
_entity_poly.type
_entity_poly.pdbx_seq_one_letter_code
_entity_poly.pdbx_strand_id
1 'polypeptide(L)'
;MNWLSQIALIIVSALVGAWVTHRLSRYQQRHAFFEQQLREFYSPLLGLREEIRLKGVLRVRLHATSDEEWRRLCEETKAMHNPIEASVRLSKERAPDFVKVIEYDNDQLRNVILPAYRQMLAMFREKPYLADEETHQYLPALAEFVDLWDRCLTKTIPWEVIEKLGPSEKELLPFYEHLQKKHDELRKILADGKA
;
A
#
# COMPACT_ATOMS: atom_id res chain seq x y z
N MET A 1 16.47 68.58 15.14
CA MET A 1 15.77 67.41 14.57
C MET A 1 16.86 66.42 14.13
N ASN A 2 17.10 65.35 14.91
CA ASN A 2 18.29 64.52 14.74
C ASN A 2 18.13 63.55 13.55
N TRP A 3 18.74 63.87 12.42
CA TRP A 3 18.79 63.01 11.23
C TRP A 3 19.30 61.57 11.53
N LEU A 4 20.16 61.42 12.54
CA LEU A 4 20.63 60.12 13.04
C LEU A 4 19.51 59.24 13.60
N SER A 5 18.46 59.81 14.21
CA SER A 5 17.33 59.01 14.72
C SER A 5 16.40 58.54 13.60
N GLN A 6 16.33 59.26 12.48
CA GLN A 6 15.59 58.83 11.29
C GLN A 6 16.28 57.68 10.56
N ILE A 7 17.62 57.74 10.42
CA ILE A 7 18.40 56.65 9.83
C ILE A 7 18.30 55.38 10.68
N ALA A 8 18.38 55.51 12.00
CA ALA A 8 18.23 54.38 12.91
C ALA A 8 16.85 53.70 12.75
N LEU A 9 15.77 54.47 12.58
CA LEU A 9 14.41 53.93 12.38
C LEU A 9 14.29 53.14 11.07
N ILE A 10 14.92 53.63 9.98
CA ILE A 10 14.92 52.96 8.67
C ILE A 10 15.70 51.64 8.75
N ILE A 11 16.87 51.63 9.40
CA ILE A 11 17.67 50.41 9.54
C ILE A 11 16.95 49.39 10.41
N VAL A 12 16.36 49.80 11.53
CA VAL A 12 15.61 48.90 12.42
C VAL A 12 14.40 48.32 11.71
N SER A 13 13.62 49.12 10.99
CA SER A 13 12.47 48.63 10.22
C SER A 13 12.87 47.66 9.10
N ALA A 14 13.97 47.93 8.38
CA ALA A 14 14.51 47.03 7.38
C ALA A 14 14.99 45.69 7.98
N LEU A 15 15.65 45.72 9.13
CA LEU A 15 16.11 44.52 9.84
C LEU A 15 14.95 43.66 10.36
N VAL A 16 13.91 44.29 10.93
CA VAL A 16 12.69 43.59 11.36
C VAL A 16 11.98 42.97 10.16
N GLY A 17 11.87 43.71 9.05
CA GLY A 17 11.31 43.19 7.79
C GLY A 17 12.06 41.96 7.30
N ALA A 18 13.39 42.04 7.18
CA ALA A 18 14.24 40.93 6.75
C ALA A 18 14.11 39.70 7.68
N TRP A 19 14.05 39.91 9.00
CA TRP A 19 13.87 38.83 9.96
C TRP A 19 12.49 38.15 9.83
N VAL A 20 11.42 38.92 9.69
CA VAL A 20 10.06 38.39 9.47
C VAL A 20 9.98 37.63 8.16
N THR A 21 10.52 38.18 7.07
CA THR A 21 10.55 37.51 5.76
C THR A 21 11.35 36.21 5.80
N HIS A 22 12.50 36.19 6.47
CA HIS A 22 13.30 34.98 6.63
C HIS A 22 12.56 33.89 7.41
N ARG A 23 11.86 34.28 8.48
CA ARG A 23 11.04 33.37 9.28
C ARG A 23 9.85 32.83 8.49
N LEU A 24 9.16 33.69 7.75
CA LEU A 24 8.01 33.30 6.92
C LEU A 24 8.43 32.38 5.76
N SER A 25 9.56 32.67 5.12
CA SER A 25 10.12 31.86 4.03
C SER A 25 10.42 30.44 4.50
N ARG A 26 11.06 30.27 5.66
CA ARG A 26 11.31 28.93 6.23
C ARG A 26 10.02 28.18 6.55
N TYR A 27 9.01 28.89 7.04
CA TYR A 27 7.70 28.30 7.32
C TYR A 27 7.02 27.82 6.02
N GLN A 28 7.02 28.65 4.97
CA GLN A 28 6.47 28.31 3.66
C GLN A 28 7.20 27.11 3.03
N GLN A 29 8.53 27.06 3.13
CA GLN A 29 9.33 25.95 2.63
C GLN A 29 8.98 24.63 3.32
N ARG A 30 8.83 24.64 4.65
CA ARG A 30 8.43 23.44 5.41
C ARG A 30 7.03 22.99 5.08
N HIS A 31 6.09 23.94 4.99
CA HIS A 31 4.72 23.64 4.61
C HIS A 31 4.64 23.02 3.21
N ALA A 32 5.38 23.59 2.25
CA ALA A 32 5.49 23.04 0.90
C ALA A 32 6.11 21.63 0.89
N PHE A 33 7.12 21.39 1.73
CA PHE A 33 7.71 20.05 1.85
C PHE A 33 6.72 19.03 2.42
N PHE A 34 5.98 19.36 3.48
CA PHE A 34 4.95 18.47 4.04
C PHE A 34 3.81 18.22 3.07
N GLU A 35 3.38 19.25 2.34
CA GLU A 35 2.39 19.10 1.26
C GLU A 35 2.91 18.16 0.17
N GLN A 36 4.19 18.28 -0.20
CA GLN A 36 4.82 17.40 -1.16
C GLN A 36 4.90 15.96 -0.66
N GLN A 37 5.34 15.73 0.59
CA GLN A 37 5.36 14.39 1.20
C GLN A 37 3.97 13.75 1.18
N LEU A 38 2.93 14.51 1.56
CA LEU A 38 1.57 14.02 1.57
C LEU A 38 1.09 13.67 0.16
N ARG A 39 1.18 14.62 -0.77
CA ARG A 39 0.65 14.51 -2.14
C ARG A 39 1.39 13.48 -2.98
N GLU A 40 2.71 13.45 -2.87
CA GLU A 40 3.56 12.70 -3.79
C GLU A 40 4.05 11.36 -3.24
N PHE A 41 3.90 11.11 -1.94
CA PHE A 41 4.44 9.91 -1.30
C PHE A 41 3.38 9.19 -0.46
N TYR A 42 2.93 9.78 0.66
CA TYR A 42 2.06 9.06 1.60
C TYR A 42 0.64 8.82 1.08
N SER A 43 0.00 9.81 0.43
CA SER A 43 -1.35 9.62 -0.13
C SER A 43 -1.38 8.61 -1.27
N PRO A 44 -0.45 8.63 -2.26
CA PRO A 44 -0.39 7.58 -3.28
C PRO A 44 -0.12 6.18 -2.71
N LEU A 45 0.80 6.04 -1.74
CA LEU A 45 1.07 4.75 -1.09
C LEU A 45 -0.16 4.21 -0.37
N LEU A 46 -0.92 5.07 0.33
CA LEU A 46 -2.18 4.67 0.95
C LEU A 46 -3.25 4.32 -0.07
N GLY A 47 -3.31 5.04 -1.20
CA GLY A 47 -4.21 4.71 -2.30
C GLY A 47 -3.97 3.29 -2.84
N LEU A 48 -2.70 2.96 -3.12
CA LEU A 48 -2.32 1.62 -3.57
C LEU A 48 -2.64 0.55 -2.52
N ARG A 49 -2.32 0.82 -1.24
CA ARG A 49 -2.68 -0.08 -0.14
C ARG A 49 -4.18 -0.34 -0.08
N GLU A 50 -5.00 0.70 -0.21
CA GLU A 50 -6.45 0.56 -0.14
C GLU A 50 -7.00 -0.24 -1.33
N GLU A 51 -6.46 -0.04 -2.54
CA GLU A 51 -6.79 -0.86 -3.70
C GLU A 51 -6.48 -2.35 -3.46
N ILE A 52 -5.28 -2.64 -2.96
CA ILE A 52 -4.84 -3.99 -2.60
C ILE A 52 -5.79 -4.59 -1.56
N ARG A 53 -6.10 -3.84 -0.50
CA ARG A 53 -6.97 -4.26 0.60
C ARG A 53 -8.38 -4.61 0.11
N LEU A 54 -8.99 -3.73 -0.68
CA LEU A 54 -10.35 -3.93 -1.20
C LEU A 54 -10.44 -5.19 -2.07
N LYS A 55 -9.44 -5.42 -2.94
CA LYS A 55 -9.34 -6.62 -3.75
C LYS A 55 -9.11 -7.88 -2.91
N GLY A 56 -8.23 -7.79 -1.90
CA GLY A 56 -7.96 -8.89 -0.98
C GLY A 56 -9.17 -9.33 -0.18
N VAL A 57 -9.93 -8.38 0.39
CA VAL A 57 -11.17 -8.67 1.15
C VAL A 57 -12.22 -9.36 0.29
N LEU A 58 -12.43 -8.85 -0.93
CA LEU A 58 -13.38 -9.45 -1.86
C LEU A 58 -12.96 -10.86 -2.25
N ARG A 59 -11.68 -11.05 -2.62
CA ARG A 59 -11.11 -12.36 -2.96
C ARG A 59 -11.30 -13.39 -1.86
N VAL A 60 -10.95 -13.06 -0.62
CA VAL A 60 -11.10 -13.98 0.52
C VAL A 60 -12.55 -14.39 0.73
N ARG A 61 -13.49 -13.43 0.64
CA ARG A 61 -14.92 -13.72 0.77
C ARG A 61 -15.41 -14.61 -0.36
N LEU A 62 -15.04 -14.29 -1.61
CA LEU A 62 -15.48 -15.03 -2.78
C LEU A 62 -14.94 -16.47 -2.77
N HIS A 63 -13.66 -16.66 -2.41
CA HIS A 63 -13.09 -18.00 -2.23
C HIS A 63 -13.78 -18.77 -1.12
N ALA A 64 -14.02 -18.16 0.05
CA ALA A 64 -14.68 -18.85 1.15
C ALA A 64 -16.09 -19.34 0.76
N THR A 65 -16.87 -18.47 0.11
CA THR A 65 -18.22 -18.84 -0.39
C THR A 65 -18.15 -19.88 -1.51
N SER A 66 -17.19 -19.77 -2.43
CA SER A 66 -17.02 -20.75 -3.51
C SER A 66 -16.61 -22.12 -2.97
N ASP A 67 -15.70 -22.17 -2.01
CA ASP A 67 -15.29 -23.41 -1.34
C ASP A 67 -16.44 -24.06 -0.57
N GLU A 68 -17.26 -23.26 0.13
CA GLU A 68 -18.45 -23.73 0.85
C GLU A 68 -19.48 -24.34 -0.11
N GLU A 69 -19.81 -23.64 -1.20
CA GLU A 69 -20.73 -24.12 -2.21
C GLU A 69 -20.21 -25.37 -2.93
N TRP A 70 -18.90 -25.42 -3.24
CA TRP A 70 -18.30 -26.61 -3.82
C TRP A 70 -18.38 -27.81 -2.89
N ARG A 71 -18.06 -27.62 -1.59
CA ARG A 71 -18.20 -28.68 -0.58
C ARG A 71 -19.64 -29.16 -0.47
N ARG A 72 -20.62 -28.24 -0.46
CA ARG A 72 -22.04 -28.57 -0.44
C ARG A 72 -22.43 -29.47 -1.62
N LEU A 73 -22.04 -29.09 -2.84
CA LEU A 73 -22.29 -29.88 -4.05
C LEU A 73 -21.63 -31.26 -3.99
N CYS A 74 -20.41 -31.35 -3.46
CA CYS A 74 -19.74 -32.64 -3.23
C CYS A 74 -20.49 -33.51 -2.22
N GLU A 75 -21.00 -32.96 -1.12
CA GLU A 75 -21.78 -33.71 -0.12
C GLU A 75 -23.14 -34.17 -0.67
N GLU A 76 -23.85 -33.31 -1.40
CA GLU A 76 -25.10 -33.67 -2.09
C GLU A 76 -24.89 -34.83 -3.07
N THR A 77 -23.76 -34.80 -3.79
CA THR A 77 -23.37 -35.85 -4.74
C THR A 77 -23.06 -37.18 -4.04
N LYS A 78 -22.41 -37.15 -2.87
CA LYS A 78 -22.14 -38.35 -2.06
C LYS A 78 -23.42 -39.03 -1.56
N ALA A 79 -24.48 -38.26 -1.33
CA ALA A 79 -25.77 -38.76 -0.86
C ALA A 79 -26.65 -39.38 -1.97
N MET A 80 -26.23 -39.32 -3.24
CA MET A 80 -27.01 -39.86 -4.37
C MET A 80 -26.87 -41.38 -4.50
N HIS A 81 -27.82 -42.01 -5.20
CA HIS A 81 -27.82 -43.47 -5.43
C HIS A 81 -26.59 -43.97 -6.21
N ASN A 82 -26.04 -43.15 -7.12
CA ASN A 82 -24.78 -43.43 -7.83
C ASN A 82 -23.75 -42.29 -7.63
N PRO A 83 -23.01 -42.29 -6.51
CA PRO A 83 -22.08 -41.21 -6.16
C PRO A 83 -20.92 -41.03 -7.15
N ILE A 84 -20.46 -42.13 -7.77
CA ILE A 84 -19.30 -42.10 -8.68
C ILE A 84 -19.67 -41.36 -9.96
N GLU A 85 -20.77 -41.76 -10.60
CA GLU A 85 -21.26 -41.11 -11.82
C GLU A 85 -21.64 -39.65 -11.57
N ALA A 86 -22.31 -39.38 -10.43
CA ALA A 86 -22.69 -38.02 -10.07
C ALA A 86 -21.47 -37.12 -9.80
N SER A 87 -20.39 -37.66 -9.22
CA SER A 87 -19.12 -36.92 -9.03
C SER A 87 -18.41 -36.61 -10.35
N VAL A 88 -18.40 -37.57 -11.28
CA VAL A 88 -17.87 -37.35 -12.64
C VAL A 88 -18.67 -36.25 -13.35
N ARG A 89 -19.99 -36.29 -13.26
CA ARG A 89 -20.87 -35.26 -13.85
C ARG A 89 -20.62 -33.90 -13.21
N LEU A 90 -20.58 -33.82 -11.88
CA LEU A 90 -20.30 -32.57 -11.15
C LEU A 90 -18.94 -31.98 -11.57
N SER A 91 -17.90 -32.83 -11.63
CA SER A 91 -16.57 -32.41 -12.06
C SER A 91 -16.56 -31.89 -13.50
N LYS A 92 -17.32 -32.50 -14.41
CA LYS A 92 -17.39 -32.10 -15.82
C LYS A 92 -18.21 -30.83 -16.04
N GLU A 93 -19.35 -30.72 -15.37
CA GLU A 93 -20.34 -29.67 -15.64
C GLU A 93 -20.16 -28.43 -14.78
N ARG A 94 -19.73 -28.59 -13.53
CA ARG A 94 -19.70 -27.49 -12.54
C ARG A 94 -18.29 -27.08 -12.15
N ALA A 95 -17.33 -28.01 -12.05
CA ALA A 95 -15.96 -27.62 -11.67
C ALA A 95 -15.35 -26.53 -12.57
N PRO A 96 -15.59 -26.48 -13.90
CA PRO A 96 -15.05 -25.41 -14.74
C PRO A 96 -15.49 -24.00 -14.29
N ASP A 97 -16.69 -23.84 -13.74
CA ASP A 97 -17.16 -22.54 -13.25
C ASP A 97 -16.43 -22.11 -11.97
N PHE A 98 -16.10 -23.05 -11.07
CA PHE A 98 -15.30 -22.77 -9.88
C PHE A 98 -13.82 -22.56 -10.21
N VAL A 99 -13.29 -23.26 -11.21
CA VAL A 99 -11.92 -23.05 -11.70
C VAL A 99 -11.76 -21.63 -12.26
N LYS A 100 -12.76 -21.10 -12.98
CA LYS A 100 -12.73 -19.71 -13.46
C LYS A 100 -12.60 -18.66 -12.36
N VAL A 101 -13.13 -18.93 -11.15
CA VAL A 101 -12.95 -18.03 -9.99
C VAL A 101 -11.46 -17.97 -9.61
N ILE A 102 -10.81 -19.13 -9.51
CA ILE A 102 -9.38 -19.24 -9.22
C ILE A 102 -8.53 -18.60 -10.32
N GLU A 103 -8.89 -18.82 -11.59
CA GLU A 103 -8.20 -18.21 -12.73
C GLU A 103 -8.29 -16.68 -12.70
N TYR A 104 -9.48 -16.14 -12.43
CA TYR A 104 -9.68 -14.70 -12.29
C TYR A 104 -8.85 -14.11 -11.14
N ASP A 105 -8.83 -14.77 -9.98
CA ASP A 105 -8.07 -14.29 -8.82
C ASP A 105 -6.55 -14.35 -9.05
N ASN A 106 -6.08 -15.37 -9.77
CA ASN A 106 -4.69 -15.46 -10.23
C ASN A 106 -4.34 -14.34 -11.21
N ASP A 107 -5.25 -13.98 -12.11
CA ASP A 107 -5.07 -12.88 -13.06
C ASP A 107 -5.02 -11.53 -12.32
N GLN A 108 -5.96 -11.28 -11.39
CA GLN A 108 -5.95 -10.09 -10.54
C GLN A 108 -4.67 -9.97 -9.72
N LEU A 109 -4.18 -11.08 -9.15
CA LEU A 109 -2.93 -11.09 -8.41
C LEU A 109 -1.75 -10.64 -9.29
N ARG A 110 -1.64 -11.21 -10.50
CA ARG A 110 -0.53 -10.96 -11.42
C ARG A 110 -0.56 -9.58 -12.06
N ASN A 111 -1.73 -9.14 -12.48
CA ASN A 111 -1.88 -7.98 -13.35
C ASN A 111 -2.29 -6.71 -12.60
N VAL A 112 -2.74 -6.83 -11.35
CA VAL A 112 -3.22 -5.68 -10.58
C VAL A 112 -2.54 -5.58 -9.22
N ILE A 113 -2.64 -6.62 -8.38
CA ILE A 113 -2.15 -6.54 -7.00
C ILE A 113 -0.61 -6.45 -6.93
N LEU A 114 0.12 -7.36 -7.60
CA LEU A 114 1.58 -7.32 -7.57
C LEU A 114 2.17 -6.07 -8.24
N PRO A 115 1.65 -5.61 -9.40
CA PRO A 115 2.03 -4.31 -9.94
C PRO A 115 1.84 -3.15 -8.96
N ALA A 116 0.76 -3.12 -8.16
CA ALA A 116 0.57 -2.09 -7.14
C ALA A 116 1.70 -2.13 -6.08
N TYR A 117 2.07 -3.30 -5.57
CA TYR A 117 3.23 -3.41 -4.65
C TYR A 117 4.55 -2.98 -5.29
N ARG A 118 4.78 -3.33 -6.57
CA ARG A 118 5.96 -2.86 -7.31
C ARG A 118 5.96 -1.35 -7.47
N GLN A 119 4.81 -0.73 -7.67
CA GLN A 119 4.67 0.74 -7.69
C GLN A 119 4.97 1.36 -6.32
N MET A 120 4.56 0.73 -5.22
CA MET A 120 4.96 1.18 -3.87
C MET A 120 6.48 1.19 -3.72
N LEU A 121 7.17 0.12 -4.16
CA LEU A 121 8.63 0.06 -4.17
C LEU A 121 9.27 1.10 -5.08
N ALA A 122 8.69 1.34 -6.26
CA ALA A 122 9.17 2.34 -7.19
C ALA A 122 9.15 3.74 -6.55
N MET A 123 8.08 4.08 -5.82
CA MET A 123 8.00 5.37 -5.11
C MET A 123 9.10 5.55 -4.06
N PHE A 124 9.46 4.52 -3.29
CA PHE A 124 10.59 4.56 -2.38
C PHE A 124 11.93 4.81 -3.11
N ARG A 125 12.10 4.24 -4.30
CA ARG A 125 13.33 4.37 -5.10
C ARG A 125 13.43 5.72 -5.81
N GLU A 126 12.32 6.23 -6.32
CA GLU A 126 12.25 7.48 -7.09
C GLU A 126 12.23 8.71 -6.18
N LYS A 127 11.59 8.61 -5.01
CA LYS A 127 11.42 9.73 -4.07
C LYS A 127 11.87 9.38 -2.65
N PRO A 128 13.09 8.84 -2.45
CA PRO A 128 13.57 8.44 -1.13
C PRO A 128 13.66 9.63 -0.16
N TYR A 129 13.86 10.84 -0.69
CA TYR A 129 13.94 12.07 0.09
C TYR A 129 12.59 12.54 0.66
N LEU A 130 11.46 11.99 0.19
CA LEU A 130 10.13 12.26 0.75
C LEU A 130 9.75 11.29 1.86
N ALA A 131 10.42 10.15 1.97
CA ALA A 131 10.26 9.23 3.09
C ALA A 131 11.08 9.72 4.29
N ASP A 132 10.48 9.72 5.48
CA ASP A 132 11.24 9.96 6.71
C ASP A 132 12.05 8.72 7.11
N GLU A 133 12.99 8.89 8.03
CA GLU A 133 13.90 7.83 8.48
C GLU A 133 13.15 6.61 9.03
N GLU A 134 12.05 6.83 9.76
CA GLU A 134 11.21 5.76 10.29
C GLU A 134 10.54 4.97 9.15
N THR A 135 10.09 5.67 8.11
CA THR A 135 9.43 5.07 6.95
C THR A 135 10.40 4.21 6.13
N HIS A 136 11.68 4.60 6.04
CA HIS A 136 12.71 3.81 5.35
C HIS A 136 12.94 2.43 5.96
N GLN A 137 12.69 2.26 7.27
CA GLN A 137 12.87 0.97 7.95
C GLN A 137 11.96 -0.14 7.42
N TYR A 138 10.86 0.22 6.76
CA TYR A 138 9.90 -0.73 6.19
C TYR A 138 10.24 -1.17 4.76
N LEU A 139 11.17 -0.50 4.09
CA LEU A 139 11.56 -0.81 2.71
C LEU A 139 12.05 -2.26 2.54
N PRO A 140 12.89 -2.84 3.44
CA PRO A 140 13.34 -4.22 3.32
C PRO A 140 12.18 -5.23 3.29
N ALA A 141 11.21 -5.08 4.20
CA ALA A 141 10.06 -5.99 4.27
C ALA A 141 9.20 -5.92 3.00
N LEU A 142 8.94 -4.71 2.48
CA LEU A 142 8.22 -4.54 1.22
C LEU A 142 8.99 -5.13 0.03
N ALA A 143 10.31 -4.97 -0.01
CA ALA A 143 11.15 -5.48 -1.08
C ALA A 143 11.19 -7.02 -1.07
N GLU A 144 11.37 -7.62 0.10
CA GLU A 144 11.35 -9.07 0.30
C GLU A 144 10.02 -9.67 -0.10
N PHE A 145 8.90 -9.07 0.33
CA PHE A 145 7.56 -9.53 -0.04
C PHE A 145 7.35 -9.58 -1.55
N VAL A 146 7.78 -8.55 -2.28
CA VAL A 146 7.67 -8.51 -3.74
C VAL A 146 8.60 -9.52 -4.40
N ASP A 147 9.85 -9.62 -3.96
CA ASP A 147 10.82 -10.57 -4.52
C ASP A 147 10.37 -12.03 -4.34
N LEU A 148 9.82 -12.38 -3.16
CA LEU A 148 9.25 -13.70 -2.90
C LEU A 148 8.10 -14.02 -3.86
N TRP A 149 7.19 -13.08 -4.08
CA TRP A 149 6.10 -13.27 -5.07
C TRP A 149 6.63 -13.43 -6.49
N ASP A 150 7.62 -12.63 -6.89
CA ASP A 150 8.23 -12.73 -8.21
C ASP A 150 8.90 -14.09 -8.39
N ARG A 151 9.59 -14.61 -7.37
CA ARG A 151 10.18 -15.95 -7.38
C ARG A 151 9.15 -17.08 -7.44
N CYS A 152 8.06 -16.95 -6.68
CA CYS A 152 6.93 -17.88 -6.73
C CYS A 152 6.32 -17.95 -8.14
N LEU A 153 6.06 -16.79 -8.76
CA LEU A 153 5.45 -16.72 -10.09
C LEU A 153 6.37 -17.23 -11.20
N THR A 154 7.68 -17.01 -11.06
CA THR A 154 8.69 -17.49 -12.01
C THR A 154 9.10 -18.94 -11.77
N LYS A 155 8.54 -19.61 -10.75
CA LYS A 155 8.86 -20.99 -10.34
C LYS A 155 10.37 -21.19 -10.11
N THR A 156 11.04 -20.17 -9.63
CA THR A 156 12.49 -20.20 -9.36
C THR A 156 12.82 -20.77 -7.98
N ILE A 157 11.81 -20.99 -7.14
CA ILE A 157 11.93 -21.62 -5.83
C ILE A 157 11.08 -22.90 -5.74
N PRO A 158 11.59 -23.99 -5.13
CA PRO A 158 10.83 -25.21 -4.91
C PRO A 158 9.61 -25.00 -4.01
N TRP A 159 8.59 -25.83 -4.17
CA TRP A 159 7.36 -25.78 -3.37
C TRP A 159 7.63 -25.88 -1.86
N GLU A 160 8.56 -26.71 -1.43
CA GLU A 160 8.92 -26.93 -0.03
C GLU A 160 9.50 -25.66 0.62
N VAL A 161 10.12 -24.79 -0.19
CA VAL A 161 10.62 -23.49 0.24
C VAL A 161 9.47 -22.49 0.31
N ILE A 162 8.55 -22.49 -0.68
CA ILE A 162 7.34 -21.66 -0.68
C ILE A 162 6.46 -21.99 0.53
N GLU A 163 6.31 -23.25 0.89
CA GLU A 163 5.50 -23.65 2.04
C GLU A 163 6.03 -23.09 3.37
N LYS A 164 7.35 -22.98 3.50
CA LYS A 164 8.01 -22.50 4.73
C LYS A 164 8.23 -20.99 4.79
N LEU A 165 8.59 -20.38 3.66
CA LEU A 165 9.01 -18.97 3.55
C LEU A 165 8.01 -18.13 2.73
N GLY A 166 6.94 -18.73 2.24
CA GLY A 166 6.06 -18.14 1.24
C GLY A 166 5.60 -16.72 1.58
N PRO A 167 5.31 -15.91 0.55
CA PRO A 167 5.02 -14.51 0.73
C PRO A 167 3.83 -14.31 1.66
N SER A 168 4.07 -13.61 2.77
CA SER A 168 3.07 -13.30 3.79
C SER A 168 2.97 -11.79 3.95
N GLU A 169 1.75 -11.27 3.82
CA GLU A 169 1.48 -9.84 4.01
C GLU A 169 1.57 -9.42 5.49
N LYS A 170 1.66 -10.37 6.42
CA LYS A 170 1.68 -10.07 7.87
C LYS A 170 2.82 -9.13 8.26
N GLU A 171 3.99 -9.30 7.64
CA GLU A 171 5.17 -8.47 7.89
C GLU A 171 5.01 -7.03 7.37
N LEU A 172 4.04 -6.78 6.50
CA LEU A 172 3.72 -5.44 5.99
C LEU A 172 2.68 -4.69 6.83
N LEU A 173 2.06 -5.35 7.82
CA LEU A 173 1.05 -4.68 8.67
C LEU A 173 1.62 -3.46 9.41
N PRO A 174 2.80 -3.54 10.06
CA PRO A 174 3.39 -2.37 10.71
C PRO A 174 3.66 -1.21 9.74
N PHE A 175 4.08 -1.52 8.51
CA PHE A 175 4.30 -0.53 7.47
C PHE A 175 3.01 0.20 7.10
N TYR A 176 1.91 -0.53 6.95
CA TYR A 176 0.61 0.04 6.61
C TYR A 176 0.06 0.96 7.70
N GLU A 177 0.20 0.56 8.96
CA GLU A 177 -0.19 1.38 10.10
C GLU A 177 0.64 2.66 10.16
N HIS A 178 1.95 2.55 9.92
CA HIS A 178 2.84 3.69 9.85
C HIS A 178 2.47 4.66 8.73
N LEU A 179 2.18 4.18 7.52
CA LEU A 179 1.73 5.04 6.41
C LEU A 179 0.48 5.83 6.78
N GLN A 180 -0.50 5.17 7.41
CA GLN A 180 -1.74 5.82 7.83
C GLN A 180 -1.45 6.89 8.88
N LYS A 181 -0.66 6.56 9.89
CA LYS A 181 -0.26 7.47 10.95
C LYS A 181 0.44 8.71 10.38
N LYS A 182 1.45 8.53 9.54
CA LYS A 182 2.22 9.65 8.93
C LYS A 182 1.36 10.52 8.05
N HIS A 183 0.50 9.93 7.24
CA HIS A 183 -0.47 10.66 6.44
C HIS A 183 -1.36 11.57 7.31
N ASP A 184 -1.91 11.03 8.39
CA ASP A 184 -2.83 11.76 9.27
C ASP A 184 -2.10 12.84 10.08
N GLU A 185 -0.87 12.58 10.53
CA GLU A 185 0.02 13.56 11.17
C GLU A 185 0.32 14.74 10.23
N LEU A 186 0.76 14.46 9.01
CA LEU A 186 1.07 15.50 8.02
C LEU A 186 -0.17 16.31 7.64
N ARG A 187 -1.32 15.66 7.46
CA ARG A 187 -2.59 16.33 7.18
C ARG A 187 -2.99 17.27 8.33
N LYS A 188 -2.77 16.84 9.59
CA LYS A 188 -3.02 17.67 10.76
C LYS A 188 -2.06 18.86 10.86
N ILE A 189 -0.77 18.65 10.59
CA ILE A 189 0.25 19.72 10.55
C ILE A 189 -0.13 20.82 9.56
N LEU A 190 -0.58 20.42 8.36
CA LEU A 190 -1.01 21.35 7.31
C LEU A 190 -2.33 22.06 7.68
N ALA A 191 -3.29 21.36 8.30
CA ALA A 191 -4.55 21.95 8.73
C ALA A 191 -4.39 22.95 9.89
N ASP A 192 -3.52 22.65 10.85
CA ASP A 192 -3.27 23.49 12.02
C ASP A 192 -2.36 24.69 11.73
N GLY A 193 -1.73 24.74 10.55
CA GLY A 193 -0.73 25.77 10.21
C GLY A 193 0.49 25.72 11.14
N LYS A 194 0.91 24.53 11.56
CA LYS A 194 2.04 24.31 12.48
C LYS A 194 3.17 23.55 11.79
N ALA A 195 3.86 24.19 10.84
CA ALA A 195 5.09 23.69 10.21
C ALA A 195 6.39 24.31 10.78
#